data_AF-A0A1B7X879-F1
#
_entry.id   AF-A0A1B7X879-F1
#
_cell.length_a   1.000
_cell.length_b   1.000
_cell.length_c   1.000
_cell.angle_alpha   90.00
_cell.angle_beta   90.00
_cell.angle_gamma   90.00
#
_symmetry.space_group_name_H-M   'P 1'
#
loop_
_entity.id
_entity.type
_entity.pdbx_description
1 polymer ?
#
loop_
_entity_poly.entity_id
_entity_poly.type
_entity_poly.pdbx_seq_one_letter_code
_entity_poly.pdbx_strand_id
1 'polypeptide(L)' 'MNEEFEEILKDIQNIESDFDEFEIWLENGIERGWITEPFCNTHEGDPYMTDEEQQEWEEGGDPCQVVLKIKQ' A
#
# COMPACT_ATOMS: atom_id res chain seq x y z
N MET A 1 0.24 33.22 -17.06
CA MET A 1 0.49 31.89 -16.46
C MET A 1 -0.08 30.89 -17.45
N ASN A 2 0.71 29.91 -17.88
CA ASN A 2 0.31 28.97 -18.95
C ASN A 2 -0.75 28.02 -18.40
N GLU A 3 -1.82 27.72 -19.14
CA GLU A 3 -2.91 26.81 -18.71
C GLU A 3 -2.35 25.42 -18.37
N GLU A 4 -1.31 24.98 -19.08
CA GLU A 4 -0.56 23.75 -18.82
C GLU A 4 0.10 23.73 -17.42
N PHE A 5 0.53 24.88 -16.91
CA PHE A 5 1.16 24.97 -15.58
C PHE A 5 0.13 24.85 -14.45
N GLU A 6 -1.08 25.39 -14.65
CA GLU A 6 -2.17 25.29 -13.67
C GLU A 6 -2.69 23.85 -13.54
N GLU A 7 -2.80 23.12 -14.66
CA GLU A 7 -3.19 21.70 -14.64
C GLU A 7 -2.15 20.85 -13.89
N ILE A 8 -0.85 21.05 -14.13
CA ILE A 8 0.22 20.34 -13.40
C ILE A 8 0.15 20.60 -11.90
N LEU A 9 -0.07 21.85 -11.48
CA LEU A 9 -0.20 22.17 -10.06
C LEU A 9 -1.41 21.50 -9.42
N LYS A 10 -2.53 21.46 -10.13
CA LYS A 10 -3.75 20.81 -9.66
C LYS A 10 -3.57 19.29 -9.53
N ASP A 11 -2.89 18.66 -10.48
CA ASP A 11 -2.58 17.24 -10.41
C ASP A 11 -1.67 16.92 -9.21
N ILE A 12 -0.66 17.75 -8.94
CA ILE A 12 0.21 17.59 -7.77
C ILE A 12 -0.60 17.71 -6.47
N GLN A 13 -1.49 18.70 -6.37
CA GLN A 13 -2.33 18.89 -5.18
C GLN A 13 -3.31 17.73 -4.94
N ASN A 14 -3.87 17.16 -6.02
CA ASN A 14 -4.75 16.01 -5.90
C ASN A 14 -3.97 14.77 -5.44
N ILE A 15 -2.76 14.55 -5.97
CA ILE A 15 -1.89 13.45 -5.55
C ILE A 15 -1.53 13.56 -4.06
N GLU A 16 -1.23 14.75 -3.58
CA GLU A 16 -0.93 15.00 -2.15
C GLU A 16 -2.17 14.73 -1.28
N SER A 17 -3.35 15.21 -1.70
CA SER A 17 -4.61 14.95 -0.99
C SER A 17 -4.97 13.46 -0.92
N ASP A 18 -4.76 12.71 -2.00
CA ASP A 18 -5.04 11.26 -2.03
C ASP A 18 -4.10 10.49 -1.08
N PHE A 19 -2.84 10.94 -0.97
CA PHE A 19 -1.86 10.36 -0.05
C PHE A 19 -2.28 10.59 1.42
N ASP A 20 -2.71 11.81 1.74
CA ASP A 20 -3.24 12.17 3.05
C ASP A 20 -4.49 11.34 3.41
N GLU A 21 -5.41 11.12 2.47
CA GLU A 21 -6.61 10.31 2.70
C GLU A 21 -6.29 8.85 3.02
N PHE A 22 -5.31 8.26 2.32
CA PHE A 22 -4.88 6.89 2.56
C PHE A 22 -4.23 6.71 3.93
N GLU A 23 -3.35 7.63 4.34
CA GLU A 23 -2.71 7.59 5.66
C GLU A 23 -3.75 7.71 6.79
N ILE A 24 -4.69 8.64 6.66
CA ILE A 24 -5.79 8.81 7.61
C ILE A 24 -6.60 7.53 7.75
N TRP A 25 -6.91 6.85 6.63
CA TRP A 25 -7.63 5.58 6.66
C TRP A 25 -6.84 4.49 7.39
N LEU A 26 -5.55 4.36 7.08
CA LEU A 26 -4.68 3.33 7.64
C LEU A 26 -4.54 3.51 9.16
N GLU A 27 -4.24 4.72 9.63
CA GLU A 27 -4.12 5.04 11.05
C GLU A 27 -5.42 4.76 11.80
N ASN A 28 -6.55 5.25 11.27
CA ASN A 28 -7.86 4.99 11.88
C ASN A 28 -8.17 3.49 11.98
N GLY A 29 -7.84 2.72 10.94
CA GLY A 29 -8.07 1.28 10.92
C GLY A 29 -7.26 0.54 11.97
N ILE A 30 -5.99 0.94 12.18
CA ILE A 30 -5.10 0.37 13.20
C ILE A 30 -5.61 0.72 14.60
N GLU A 31 -5.86 2.01 14.87
CA GLU A 31 -6.27 2.50 16.20
C GLU A 31 -7.63 1.93 16.64
N ARG A 32 -8.57 1.78 15.70
CA ARG A 32 -9.90 1.21 15.97
C ARG A 32 -9.90 -0.31 16.01
N GLY A 33 -8.75 -0.93 15.74
CA GLY A 33 -8.59 -2.38 15.75
C GLY A 33 -9.31 -3.09 14.61
N TRP A 34 -9.59 -2.42 13.50
CA TRP A 34 -10.18 -3.04 12.30
C TRP A 34 -9.15 -3.82 11.49
N ILE A 35 -7.91 -3.36 11.50
CA ILE A 35 -6.77 -3.97 10.80
C ILE A 35 -5.54 -4.12 11.71
N THR A 36 -4.56 -4.92 11.28
CA THR A 36 -3.21 -4.96 11.85
C THR A 36 -2.37 -3.77 11.38
N GLU A 37 -1.23 -3.54 12.03
CA GLU A 37 -0.14 -2.80 11.39
C GLU A 37 0.30 -3.54 10.10
N PRO A 38 0.83 -2.81 9.10
CA PRO A 38 1.42 -3.43 7.92
C PRO A 38 2.57 -4.34 8.32
N PHE A 39 2.62 -5.54 7.76
CA PHE A 39 3.59 -6.57 8.14
C PHE A 39 4.05 -7.32 6.89
N CYS A 40 5.23 -7.94 6.92
CA CYS A 40 5.77 -8.68 5.79
C CYS A 40 5.14 -10.07 5.72
N ASN A 41 4.41 -10.38 4.65
CA ASN A 41 3.91 -11.73 4.38
C ASN A 41 5.04 -12.77 4.51
N THR A 42 6.18 -12.52 3.91
CA THR A 42 7.16 -13.59 3.73
C THR A 42 7.91 -13.91 5.02
N HIS A 43 8.06 -12.92 5.89
CA HIS A 43 8.61 -13.10 7.23
C HIS A 43 7.55 -13.42 8.30
N GLU A 44 6.26 -13.10 8.09
CA GLU A 44 5.21 -13.13 9.13
C GLU A 44 3.86 -13.82 8.71
N GLY A 45 3.66 -14.13 7.43
CA GLY A 45 2.70 -15.04 6.77
C GLY A 45 1.42 -14.46 6.10
N ASP A 46 1.16 -14.77 4.81
CA ASP A 46 0.01 -14.43 3.92
C ASP A 46 -0.07 -15.31 2.60
N PRO A 47 -1.27 -15.55 2.00
CA PRO A 47 -1.50 -16.59 0.98
C PRO A 47 -1.60 -16.16 -0.51
N TYR A 48 -1.23 -14.94 -0.92
CA TYR A 48 -1.38 -14.49 -2.32
C TYR A 48 -0.16 -13.74 -2.89
N MET A 49 0.50 -14.31 -3.90
CA MET A 49 1.62 -13.74 -4.66
C MET A 49 1.21 -13.35 -6.08
N THR A 50 1.82 -12.30 -6.66
CA THR A 50 1.73 -11.99 -8.11
C THR A 50 2.54 -12.99 -8.93
N ASP A 51 2.35 -13.08 -10.25
CA ASP A 51 3.06 -14.07 -11.09
C ASP A 51 4.59 -13.91 -11.06
N GLU A 52 5.12 -12.69 -10.96
CA GLU A 52 6.56 -12.43 -10.82
C GLU A 52 7.07 -12.77 -9.42
N GLU A 53 6.33 -12.45 -8.36
CA GLU A 53 6.69 -12.83 -6.99
C GLU A 53 6.55 -14.36 -6.78
N GLN A 54 5.58 -14.99 -7.44
CA GLN A 54 5.39 -16.43 -7.49
C GLN A 54 6.54 -17.10 -8.24
N GLN A 55 6.98 -16.52 -9.36
CA GLN A 55 8.14 -17.03 -10.10
C GLN A 55 9.44 -16.84 -9.31
N GLU A 56 9.64 -15.68 -8.68
CA GLU A 56 10.79 -15.43 -7.81
C GLU A 56 10.79 -16.42 -6.63
N TRP A 57 9.63 -16.68 -6.04
CA TRP A 57 9.45 -17.72 -5.02
C TRP A 57 9.74 -19.14 -5.54
N GLU A 58 9.27 -19.50 -6.73
CA GLU A 58 9.54 -20.79 -7.39
C GLU A 58 11.02 -20.98 -7.76
N GLU A 59 11.72 -19.90 -8.07
CA GLU A 59 13.17 -19.86 -8.31
C GLU A 59 14.00 -19.83 -7.01
N GLY A 60 13.33 -19.79 -5.85
CA GLY A 60 13.93 -19.85 -4.52
C GLY A 60 14.29 -18.49 -3.91
N GLY A 61 13.75 -17.41 -4.45
CA GLY A 61 13.81 -16.05 -3.91
C GLY A 61 12.77 -15.78 -2.81
N ASP A 62 12.87 -14.59 -2.20
CA ASP A 62 12.13 -14.19 -0.99
C ASP A 62 11.50 -12.79 -1.21
N PRO A 63 10.48 -12.66 -2.08
CA PRO A 63 9.87 -11.38 -2.38
C PRO A 63 9.12 -10.85 -1.16
N CYS A 64 9.50 -9.66 -0.69
CA CYS A 64 8.90 -9.03 0.48
C CYS A 64 7.58 -8.34 0.11
N GLN A 65 6.45 -8.87 0.58
CA GLN A 65 5.13 -8.26 0.38
C GLN A 65 4.62 -7.64 1.68
N VAL A 66 4.22 -6.37 1.65
CA VAL A 66 3.59 -5.69 2.79
C VAL A 66 2.09 -5.95 2.77
N VAL A 67 1.55 -6.53 3.84
CA VAL A 67 0.15 -6.96 3.95
C VAL A 67 -0.51 -6.44 5.23
N LEU A 68 -1.85 -6.40 5.23
CA LEU A 68 -2.70 -6.01 6.36
C LEU A 68 -3.73 -7.12 6.61
N LYS A 69 -3.99 -7.49 7.87
CA LYS A 69 -5.06 -8.43 8.23
C LYS A 69 -6.26 -7.68 8.84
N ILE A 70 -7.46 -7.99 8.37
CA ILE A 70 -8.73 -7.53 8.96
C ILE A 70 -8.98 -8.31 10.25
N LYS A 71 -9.19 -7.62 11.37
CA LYS A 71 -9.48 -8.19 12.68
C LYS A 71 -11.01 -8.25 12.86
N GLN A 72 -11.61 -9.41 12.58
CA GLN A 72 -13.02 -9.71 12.89
C GLN A 72 -13.15 -10.39 14.25
#